data_AF-A0A950YDU9-F1
#
_entry.id   AF-A0A950YDU9-F1
#
_cell.length_a   1.000
_cell.length_b   1.000
_cell.length_c   1.000
_cell.angle_alpha   90.00
_cell.angle_beta   90.00
_cell.angle_gamma   90.00
#
_symmetry.space_group_name_H-M   'P 1'
#
loop_
_entity.id
_entity.type
_entity.pdbx_description
1 polymer ?
#
loop_
_entity_poly.entity_id
_entity_poly.type
_entity_poly.pdbx_seq_one_letter_code
_entity_poly.pdbx_strand_id
1 'polypeptide(L)' 'MTSGLINTGALVKMLYSSLLASIGTAVVFAAAILGAVRASDMRRANRSAAAVAYAAVATVGVLVVVAVIVYGLLLIARK' A
#
# COMPACT_ATOMS: atom_id res chain seq x y z
N MET A 1 -1.32 38.75 -19.26
CA MET A 1 -0.23 37.88 -18.75
C MET A 1 -0.80 37.01 -17.63
N THR A 2 -0.90 35.68 -17.83
CA THR A 2 -0.96 34.60 -16.79
C THR A 2 -1.39 33.22 -17.33
N SER A 3 -1.54 33.02 -18.63
CA SER A 3 -1.93 31.72 -19.21
C SER A 3 -0.80 30.68 -19.32
N GLY A 4 0.41 30.98 -18.83
CA GLY A 4 1.62 30.16 -18.97
C GLY A 4 2.21 29.61 -17.66
N LEU A 5 1.54 29.81 -16.53
CA LEU A 5 2.07 29.43 -15.20
C LEU A 5 1.63 28.02 -14.74
N ILE A 6 0.53 27.50 -15.27
CA ILE A 6 -0.03 26.21 -14.85
C ILE A 6 0.37 25.15 -15.88
N ASN A 7 1.30 24.28 -15.49
CA ASN A 7 1.60 23.07 -16.25
C ASN A 7 0.49 22.04 -16.00
N THR A 8 -0.59 22.14 -16.79
CA THR A 8 -1.73 21.22 -16.75
C THR A 8 -1.31 19.76 -16.94
N GLY A 9 -0.29 19.50 -17.76
CA GLY A 9 0.28 18.15 -17.91
C GLY A 9 0.88 17.60 -16.62
N ALA A 10 1.64 18.43 -15.88
CA ALA A 10 2.18 18.05 -14.57
C ALA A 10 1.07 17.83 -13.54
N LEU A 11 0.02 18.65 -13.59
CA LEU A 11 -1.13 18.56 -12.68
C LEU A 11 -1.90 17.24 -12.87
N VAL A 12 -2.16 16.85 -14.12
CA VAL A 12 -2.82 15.58 -14.46
C VAL A 12 -1.94 14.40 -14.07
N LYS A 13 -0.63 14.47 -14.32
CA LYS A 13 0.31 13.40 -13.92
C LYS A 13 0.35 13.23 -12.40
N MET A 14 0.34 14.33 -11.65
CA MET A 14 0.26 14.30 -10.19
C MET A 14 -1.04 13.66 -9.70
N LEU A 15 -2.18 14.01 -10.32
CA LEU A 15 -3.49 13.46 -9.98
C LEU A 15 -3.54 11.94 -10.15
N TYR A 16 -3.13 11.41 -11.31
CA TYR A 16 -3.15 9.96 -11.53
C TYR A 16 -2.14 9.24 -10.64
N SER A 17 -0.99 9.84 -10.36
CA SER A 17 0.02 9.26 -9.46
C SER A 17 -0.48 9.17 -8.02
N SER A 18 -1.14 10.22 -7.50
CA SER A 18 -1.71 10.22 -6.16
C SER A 18 -2.89 9.25 -6.05
N LEU A 19 -3.74 9.19 -7.06
CA LEU A 19 -4.84 8.23 -7.12
C LEU A 19 -4.31 6.78 -7.08
N LEU A 20 -3.32 6.47 -7.91
CA LEU A 20 -2.73 5.14 -7.98
C LEU A 20 -2.03 4.76 -6.67
N ALA A 21 -1.30 5.69 -6.05
CA ALA A 21 -0.68 5.47 -4.75
C ALA A 21 -1.72 5.18 -3.67
N SER A 22 -2.83 5.93 -3.67
CA SER A 22 -3.91 5.77 -2.67
C SER A 22 -4.61 4.43 -2.82
N ILE A 23 -5.06 4.11 -4.04
CA ILE A 23 -5.74 2.84 -4.35
C ILE A 23 -4.81 1.66 -4.10
N GLY A 24 -3.56 1.73 -4.57
CA GLY A 24 -2.57 0.69 -4.36
C GLY A 24 -2.34 0.42 -2.88
N THR A 25 -2.14 1.48 -2.07
CA THR A 25 -1.94 1.35 -0.62
C THR A 25 -3.17 0.74 0.05
N ALA A 26 -4.38 1.17 -0.33
CA ALA A 26 -5.63 0.62 0.22
C ALA A 26 -5.79 -0.87 -0.08
N VAL A 27 -5.52 -1.30 -1.32
CA VAL A 27 -5.61 -2.71 -1.73
C VAL A 27 -4.60 -3.57 -0.97
N VAL A 28 -3.35 -3.10 -0.86
CA VAL A 28 -2.31 -3.82 -0.12
C VAL A 28 -2.66 -3.94 1.36
N PHE A 29 -3.18 -2.86 1.96
CA PHE A 29 -3.59 -2.88 3.37
C PHE A 29 -4.80 -3.81 3.60
N ALA A 30 -5.78 -3.82 2.69
CA ALA A 30 -6.90 -4.75 2.73
C ALA A 30 -6.43 -6.22 2.64
N ALA A 31 -5.46 -6.51 1.76
CA ALA A 31 -4.85 -7.83 1.66
C ALA A 31 -4.11 -8.23 2.95
N ALA A 32 -3.46 -7.26 3.62
CA ALA A 32 -2.80 -7.50 4.90
C ALA A 32 -3.81 -7.90 5.99
N ILE A 33 -4.93 -7.18 6.09
CA ILE A 33 -6.01 -7.51 7.03
C ILE A 33 -6.60 -8.89 6.72
N LEU A 34 -6.90 -9.15 5.44
CA LEU A 34 -7.43 -10.44 5.01
C LEU A 34 -6.50 -11.59 5.41
N GLY A 35 -5.20 -11.44 5.18
CA GLY A 35 -4.18 -12.41 5.61
C GLY A 35 -4.19 -12.61 7.12
N ALA A 36 -4.23 -11.53 7.91
CA ALA A 36 -4.19 -11.63 9.37
C ALA A 36 -5.43 -12.34 9.95
N VAL A 37 -6.62 -12.02 9.43
CA VAL A 37 -7.88 -12.65 9.84
C VAL A 37 -7.88 -14.13 9.44
N ARG A 38 -7.56 -14.45 8.18
CA ARG A 38 -7.54 -15.84 7.69
C ARG A 38 -6.48 -16.69 8.36
N ALA A 39 -5.33 -16.12 8.72
CA ALA A 39 -4.32 -16.82 9.49
C ALA A 39 -4.87 -17.24 10.85
N SER A 40 -5.60 -16.34 11.53
CA SER A 40 -6.21 -16.60 12.83
C SER A 40 -7.28 -17.70 12.75
N ASP A 41 -8.12 -17.67 11.71
CA ASP A 41 -9.13 -18.71 11.48
C ASP A 41 -8.50 -20.08 11.21
N MET A 42 -7.45 -20.14 10.39
CA MET A 42 -6.76 -21.40 10.07
C MET A 42 -6.01 -21.98 11.27
N ARG A 43 -5.49 -21.14 12.18
CA ARG A 43 -4.91 -21.59 13.45
C ARG A 43 -5.97 -22.24 14.34
N ARG A 44 -7.16 -21.64 14.42
CA ARG A 44 -8.30 -22.20 15.18
C ARG A 44 -8.77 -23.54 14.59
N ALA A 45 -8.65 -23.71 13.28
CA ALA A 45 -8.98 -24.96 12.59
C ALA A 45 -7.87 -26.03 12.62
N ASN A 46 -6.79 -25.85 13.39
CA ASN A 46 -5.60 -26.73 13.40
C ASN A 46 -4.94 -26.93 12.01
N ARG A 47 -5.15 -26.00 11.07
CA ARG A 47 -4.54 -26.02 9.73
C ARG A 47 -3.28 -25.15 9.68
N SER A 48 -2.25 -25.59 10.39
CA SER A 48 -1.02 -24.81 10.64
C SER A 48 -0.31 -24.33 9.37
N ALA A 49 -0.24 -25.17 8.33
CA ALA A 49 0.42 -24.79 7.07
C ALA A 49 -0.32 -23.64 6.35
N ALA A 50 -1.65 -23.71 6.28
CA ALA A 50 -2.47 -22.66 5.69
C ALA A 50 -2.40 -21.36 6.51
N ALA A 51 -2.37 -21.47 7.84
CA ALA A 51 -2.20 -20.32 8.72
C ALA A 51 -0.88 -19.56 8.45
N VAL A 52 0.22 -20.28 8.26
CA VAL A 52 1.52 -19.67 7.96
C VAL A 52 1.48 -18.94 6.61
N ALA A 53 0.86 -19.53 5.59
CA ALA A 53 0.73 -18.88 4.29
C ALA A 53 -0.06 -17.55 4.37
N TYR A 54 -1.19 -17.54 5.07
CA TYR A 54 -1.96 -16.31 5.27
C TYR A 54 -1.24 -15.28 6.15
N ALA A 55 -0.49 -15.73 7.15
CA ALA A 55 0.34 -14.85 7.97
C ALA A 55 1.44 -14.19 7.13
N ALA A 56 2.08 -14.93 6.21
CA ALA A 56 3.08 -14.37 5.30
C ALA A 56 2.49 -13.28 4.41
N VAL A 57 1.29 -13.48 3.85
CA VAL A 57 0.57 -12.44 3.08
C VAL A 57 0.32 -11.21 3.93
N ALA A 58 -0.12 -11.40 5.19
CA ALA A 58 -0.32 -10.30 6.12
C ALA A 58 0.96 -9.50 6.35
N THR A 59 2.05 -10.19 6.66
CA THR A 59 3.36 -9.58 6.92
C THR A 59 3.89 -8.83 5.71
N VAL A 60 3.84 -9.44 4.52
CA VAL A 60 4.28 -8.78 3.28
C VAL A 60 3.44 -7.54 3.00
N GLY A 61 2.12 -7.60 3.16
CA GLY A 61 1.24 -6.44 2.98
C GLY A 61 1.60 -5.28 3.91
N VAL A 62 1.84 -5.56 5.20
CA VAL A 62 2.29 -4.53 6.16
C VAL A 62 3.65 -3.96 5.75
N LEU A 63 4.61 -4.80 5.38
CA LEU A 63 5.94 -4.35 4.96
C LEU A 63 5.89 -3.43 3.74
N VAL A 64 5.04 -3.75 2.75
CA VAL A 64 4.86 -2.91 1.56
C VAL A 64 4.26 -1.56 1.94
N VAL A 65 3.23 -1.52 2.81
CA VAL A 65 2.65 -0.25 3.27
C VAL A 65 3.69 0.60 4.00
N VAL A 66 4.48 0.01 4.91
CA VAL A 66 5.55 0.72 5.61
C VAL A 66 6.59 1.25 4.61
N ALA A 67 6.99 0.44 3.62
CA ALA A 67 7.94 0.86 2.59
C ALA A 67 7.42 2.05 1.76
N VAL A 68 6.13 2.07 1.40
CA VAL A 68 5.50 3.18 0.68
C VAL A 68 5.54 4.48 1.51
N ILE A 69 5.22 4.39 2.81
CA ILE A 69 5.26 5.55 3.73
C ILE A 69 6.70 6.08 3.85
N VAL A 70 7.67 5.19 4.11
CA VAL A 70 9.08 5.56 4.25
C VAL A 70 9.61 6.17 2.95
N TYR A 71 9.27 5.59 1.80
CA TYR A 71 9.65 6.13 0.50
C TYR A 71 9.09 7.56 0.29
N GLY A 72 7.81 7.78 0.61
CA GLY A 72 7.21 9.11 0.54
C GLY A 72 7.90 10.14 1.44
N LEU A 73 8.23 9.75 2.68
CA LEU A 73 8.97 10.61 3.62
C LEU A 73 10.38 10.95 3.10
N LEU A 74 11.12 9.96 2.60
CA LEU A 74 12.46 10.18 2.04
C LEU A 74 12.43 11.07 0.80
N LEU A 75 11.40 10.93 -0.04
CA LEU A 75 11.22 11.78 -1.23
C LEU A 75 11.00 13.24 -0.84
N ILE A 76 10.29 13.50 0.27
CA ILE A 76 10.07 14.84 0.81
C ILE A 76 11.34 15.37 1.49
N ALA A 77 12.04 14.54 2.25
CA ALA A 77 13.22 14.94 3.01
C ALA A 77 14.46 15.19 2.13
N ARG A 78 14.56 14.55 0.96
CA ARG A 78 15.65 14.75 -0.01
C ARG A 78 15.35 15.83 -1.06
N LYS A 79 14.31 16.63 -0.84
CA LYS A 79 13.84 17.69 -1.72
C LYS A 79 14.34 19.04 -1.24
#